data_AF-A0A1H0RS10-F1
#
_entry.id   AF-A0A1H0RS10-F1
#
_cell.length_a   1.000
_cell.length_b   1.000
_cell.length_c   1.000
_cell.angle_alpha   90.00
_cell.angle_beta   90.00
_cell.angle_gamma   90.00
#
_symmetry.space_group_name_H-M   'P 1'
#
loop_
_entity.id
_entity.type
_entity.pdbx_description
1 polymer ?
#
loop_
_entity_poly.entity_id
_entity_poly.type
_entity_poly.pdbx_seq_one_letter_code
_entity_poly.pdbx_strand_id
1 'polypeptide(L)'
;MSETDRPRPVLPVSYRESSFLPLTVATASGVPALHPSATRADAAAAECWTALLAGCDTAGRSLPGRLRELADATSTYAGAAWWNGDGACHRGRIDRARTRIEEAVADGDGADFAEAFVGFDQAVATALVRAHNRMRSPAR
;
A
#
# COMPACT_ATOMS: atom_id res chain seq x y z
N MET A 1 11.18 29.82 48.82
CA MET A 1 11.51 29.20 47.53
C MET A 1 10.32 28.33 47.15
N SER A 2 9.42 28.81 46.29
CA SER A 2 8.27 28.02 45.84
C SER A 2 8.48 27.74 44.36
N GLU A 3 8.89 26.51 44.08
CA GLU A 3 9.18 26.00 42.75
C GLU A 3 7.87 25.81 41.98
N THR A 4 7.80 26.43 40.81
CA THR A 4 6.65 26.49 39.93
C THR A 4 6.37 25.09 39.34
N ASP A 5 5.25 24.50 39.72
CA ASP A 5 4.69 23.31 39.07
C ASP A 5 4.25 23.68 37.64
N ARG A 6 5.15 23.49 36.67
CA ARG A 6 4.83 23.66 35.25
C ARG A 6 4.20 22.36 34.74
N PRO A 7 2.97 22.40 34.20
CA PRO A 7 2.39 21.24 33.57
C PRO A 7 3.26 20.80 32.38
N ARG A 8 3.55 19.49 32.32
CA ARG A 8 4.31 18.89 31.22
C ARG A 8 3.56 19.11 29.91
N PRO A 9 4.25 19.50 28.81
CA PRO A 9 3.61 19.58 27.51
C PRO A 9 3.16 18.18 27.09
N VAL A 10 1.85 18.01 26.95
CA VAL A 10 1.26 16.84 26.29
C VAL A 10 1.63 16.99 24.82
N LEU A 11 2.64 16.25 24.38
CA LEU A 11 2.92 16.14 22.94
C LEU A 11 1.65 15.59 22.29
N PRO A 12 1.17 16.18 21.18
CA PRO A 12 0.07 15.58 20.45
C PRO A 12 0.48 14.17 20.10
N VAL A 13 -0.29 13.18 20.55
CA VAL A 13 -0.20 11.82 20.04
C VAL A 13 -0.49 11.95 18.56
N SER A 14 0.57 11.96 17.75
CA SER A 14 0.44 11.73 16.33
C SER A 14 -0.07 10.31 16.22
N TYR A 15 -1.38 10.14 16.15
CA TYR A 15 -1.93 8.89 15.65
C TYR A 15 -1.25 8.71 14.31
N ARG A 16 -0.35 7.72 14.21
CA ARG A 16 0.08 7.25 12.91
C ARG A 16 -1.21 6.97 12.18
N GLU A 17 -1.46 7.72 11.12
CA GLU A 17 -2.55 7.43 10.22
C GLU A 17 -2.44 5.94 9.89
N SER A 18 -3.51 5.19 10.15
CA SER A 18 -3.53 3.74 9.94
C SER A 18 -3.35 3.49 8.45
N SER A 19 -2.11 3.22 8.04
CA SER A 19 -1.74 2.95 6.66
C SER A 19 -1.93 1.47 6.35
N PHE A 20 -2.55 1.18 5.22
CA PHE A 20 -2.70 -0.16 4.68
C PHE A 20 -1.52 -0.57 3.81
N LEU A 21 -0.75 0.40 3.32
CA LEU A 21 0.40 0.20 2.44
C LEU A 21 1.72 0.76 3.02
N PRO A 22 2.06 0.51 4.29
CA PRO A 22 3.20 1.16 4.94
C PRO A 22 4.54 0.81 4.27
N LEU A 23 4.75 -0.43 3.83
CA LEU A 23 5.99 -0.83 3.18
C LEU A 23 6.09 -0.26 1.77
N THR A 24 4.98 -0.25 1.04
CA THR A 24 4.90 0.25 -0.32
C THR A 24 5.11 1.75 -0.35
N VAL A 25 4.43 2.52 0.51
CA VAL A 25 4.61 3.98 0.61
C VAL A 25 6.05 4.32 1.00
N ALA A 26 6.61 3.63 2.00
CA ALA A 26 8.01 3.82 2.40
C ALA A 26 8.97 3.53 1.23
N THR A 27 8.78 2.44 0.50
CA THR A 27 9.64 2.07 -0.65
C THR A 27 9.46 3.05 -1.83
N ALA A 28 8.22 3.46 -2.10
CA ALA A 28 7.88 4.38 -3.17
C ALA A 28 8.38 5.81 -2.92
N SER A 29 8.63 6.19 -1.67
CA SER A 29 9.17 7.52 -1.32
C SER A 29 10.53 7.81 -1.99
N GLY A 30 11.33 6.76 -2.27
CA GLY A 30 12.57 6.86 -3.04
C GLY A 30 12.38 6.86 -4.56
N VAL A 31 11.14 6.77 -5.04
CA VAL A 31 10.77 6.64 -6.47
C VAL A 31 9.67 7.66 -6.79
N PRO A 32 10.02 8.91 -7.18
CA PRO A 32 9.05 10.01 -7.33
C PRO A 32 7.88 9.71 -8.28
N ALA A 33 8.10 8.90 -9.31
CA ALA A 33 7.05 8.51 -10.26
C ALA A 33 5.99 7.56 -9.65
N LEU A 34 6.34 6.84 -8.58
CA LEU A 34 5.49 5.83 -7.96
C LEU A 34 4.82 6.33 -6.67
N HIS A 35 5.46 7.27 -5.97
CA HIS A 35 4.94 7.78 -4.71
C HIS A 35 3.47 8.26 -4.78
N PRO A 36 3.04 9.01 -5.81
CA PRO A 36 1.65 9.47 -5.89
C PRO A 36 0.62 8.34 -6.02
N SER A 37 0.93 7.27 -6.76
CA SER A 37 0.00 6.13 -6.89
C SER A 37 -0.06 5.32 -5.59
N ALA A 38 1.08 5.14 -4.91
CA ALA A 38 1.13 4.47 -3.60
C ALA A 38 0.28 5.22 -2.56
N THR A 39 0.43 6.54 -2.43
CA THR A 39 -0.36 7.34 -1.49
C THR A 39 -1.86 7.33 -1.83
N ARG A 40 -2.24 7.42 -3.11
CA ARG A 40 -3.67 7.35 -3.50
C ARG A 40 -4.29 5.99 -3.22
N ALA A 41 -3.53 4.90 -3.41
CA ALA A 41 -4.00 3.56 -3.08
C ALA A 41 -4.16 3.38 -1.56
N ASP A 42 -3.22 3.90 -0.77
CA ASP A 42 -3.28 3.85 0.69
C ASP A 42 -4.49 4.63 1.24
N ALA A 43 -4.70 5.85 0.75
CA ALA A 43 -5.86 6.66 1.12
C ALA A 43 -7.19 5.98 0.74
N ALA A 44 -7.28 5.41 -0.48
CA ALA A 44 -8.48 4.69 -0.90
C ALA A 44 -8.74 3.43 -0.06
N ALA A 45 -7.69 2.77 0.42
CA ALA A 45 -7.82 1.63 1.32
C ALA A 45 -8.37 2.07 2.69
N ALA A 46 -7.87 3.18 3.25
CA ALA A 46 -8.36 3.74 4.50
C ALA A 46 -9.83 4.22 4.40
N GLU A 47 -10.21 4.85 3.30
CA GLU A 47 -11.60 5.22 3.01
C GLU A 47 -12.50 3.98 2.91
N CYS A 48 -12.06 2.96 2.19
CA CYS A 48 -12.80 1.70 2.04
C CYS A 48 -12.99 1.00 3.39
N TRP A 49 -11.93 0.93 4.20
CA TRP A 49 -11.98 0.38 5.56
C TRP A 49 -13.00 1.10 6.43
N THR A 50 -12.98 2.43 6.42
CA THR A 50 -13.92 3.25 7.19
C THR A 50 -15.36 2.97 6.76
N ALA A 51 -15.61 2.85 5.45
CA ALA A 51 -16.92 2.53 4.91
C ALA A 51 -17.38 1.11 5.29
N LEU A 52 -16.48 0.11 5.28
CA LEU A 52 -16.76 -1.25 5.74
C LEU A 52 -17.17 -1.26 7.21
N LEU A 53 -16.41 -0.57 8.07
CA LEU A 53 -16.73 -0.46 9.50
C LEU A 53 -18.04 0.29 9.77
N ALA A 54 -18.42 1.23 8.91
CA ALA A 54 -19.67 1.96 8.99
C ALA A 54 -20.87 1.19 8.40
N GLY A 55 -20.65 0.05 7.73
CA GLY A 55 -21.69 -0.70 7.03
C GLY A 55 -22.23 0.02 5.79
N CYS A 56 -21.42 0.87 5.15
CA CYS A 56 -21.82 1.64 3.98
C CYS A 56 -21.57 0.86 2.68
N ASP A 57 -22.62 0.66 1.87
CA ASP A 57 -22.54 0.00 0.54
C ASP A 57 -21.68 0.75 -0.50
N THR A 58 -21.19 1.93 -0.16
CA THR A 58 -20.32 2.72 -1.05
C THR A 58 -18.84 2.41 -0.85
N ALA A 59 -18.51 1.49 0.07
CA ALA A 59 -17.16 1.05 0.34
C ALA A 59 -16.45 0.63 -0.95
N GLY A 60 -15.20 1.08 -1.12
CA GLY A 60 -14.30 0.51 -2.11
C GLY A 60 -14.58 0.85 -3.58
N ARG A 61 -15.54 1.72 -3.93
CA ARG A 61 -15.80 2.05 -5.35
C ARG A 61 -14.57 2.55 -6.12
N SER A 62 -13.70 3.31 -5.47
CA SER A 62 -12.44 3.80 -6.06
C SER A 62 -11.28 2.81 -5.91
N LEU A 63 -11.38 1.85 -4.98
CA LEU A 63 -10.24 1.07 -4.52
C LEU A 63 -9.66 0.14 -5.60
N PRO A 64 -10.44 -0.69 -6.32
CA PRO A 64 -9.91 -1.54 -7.38
C PRO A 64 -9.14 -0.76 -8.44
N GLY A 65 -9.64 0.44 -8.80
CA GLY A 65 -8.98 1.34 -9.73
C GLY A 65 -7.63 1.83 -9.20
N ARG A 66 -7.55 2.22 -7.93
CA ARG A 66 -6.28 2.68 -7.32
C ARG A 66 -5.25 1.57 -7.15
N LEU A 67 -5.69 0.36 -6.80
CA LEU A 67 -4.79 -0.79 -6.72
C LEU A 67 -4.23 -1.17 -8.11
N ARG A 68 -5.06 -1.06 -9.15
CA ARG A 68 -4.62 -1.26 -10.54
C ARG A 68 -3.62 -0.19 -10.98
N GLU A 69 -3.91 1.09 -10.73
CA GLU A 69 -2.98 2.19 -11.01
C GLU A 69 -1.61 1.97 -10.36
N LEU A 70 -1.59 1.50 -9.10
CA LEU A 70 -0.36 1.19 -8.39
C LEU A 70 0.39 -0.01 -8.99
N ALA A 71 -0.32 -1.08 -9.35
CA ALA A 71 0.27 -2.24 -10.02
C ALA A 71 0.86 -1.87 -11.40
N ASP A 72 0.14 -1.06 -12.18
CA ASP A 72 0.58 -0.59 -13.50
C ASP A 72 1.83 0.30 -13.38
N ALA A 73 1.84 1.23 -12.42
CA ALA A 73 3.00 2.07 -12.14
C ALA A 73 4.21 1.24 -11.67
N THR A 74 3.97 0.19 -10.86
CA THR A 74 5.00 -0.76 -10.42
C THR A 74 5.60 -1.51 -11.61
N SER A 75 4.76 -1.99 -12.52
CA SER A 75 5.21 -2.71 -13.73
C SER A 75 6.03 -1.80 -14.65
N THR A 76 5.62 -0.54 -14.80
CA THR A 76 6.31 0.47 -15.59
C THR A 76 7.68 0.78 -15.01
N TYR A 77 7.76 0.98 -13.69
CA TYR A 77 9.02 1.20 -12.97
C TYR A 77 9.97 0.02 -13.09
N ALA A 78 9.44 -1.20 -12.96
CA ALA A 78 10.25 -2.41 -13.00
C ALA A 78 10.79 -2.76 -14.40
N GLY A 79 10.12 -2.25 -15.44
CA GLY A 79 10.41 -2.48 -16.85
C GLY A 79 9.76 -3.75 -17.38
N ALA A 80 9.14 -3.65 -18.56
CA ALA A 80 8.30 -4.72 -19.13
C ALA A 80 9.04 -6.06 -19.33
N ALA A 81 10.32 -6.04 -19.70
CA ALA A 81 11.09 -7.26 -19.91
C ALA A 81 11.24 -8.07 -18.61
N TRP A 82 11.62 -7.40 -17.52
CA TRP A 82 11.76 -8.06 -16.21
C TRP A 82 10.39 -8.43 -15.64
N TRP A 83 9.40 -7.54 -15.71
CA TRP A 83 8.05 -7.77 -15.19
C TRP A 83 7.37 -9.01 -15.79
N ASN A 84 7.62 -9.27 -17.08
CA ASN A 84 7.07 -10.44 -17.78
C ASN A 84 7.95 -11.70 -17.68
N GLY A 85 9.21 -11.57 -17.25
CA GLY A 85 10.15 -12.67 -17.03
C GLY A 85 10.29 -12.98 -15.55
N ASP A 86 11.49 -12.74 -14.99
CA ASP A 86 11.84 -13.03 -13.59
C ASP A 86 10.89 -12.39 -12.56
N GLY A 87 10.28 -11.26 -12.92
CA GLY A 87 9.29 -10.53 -12.12
C GLY A 87 7.89 -11.16 -12.10
N ALA A 88 7.61 -12.17 -12.93
CA ALA A 88 6.26 -12.72 -13.10
C ALA A 88 5.68 -13.29 -11.79
N CYS A 89 6.52 -13.83 -10.91
CA CYS A 89 6.10 -14.32 -9.60
C CYS A 89 5.57 -13.19 -8.70
N HIS A 90 6.15 -11.99 -8.80
CA HIS A 90 5.71 -10.81 -8.05
C HIS A 90 4.38 -10.29 -8.60
N ARG A 91 4.25 -10.23 -9.93
CA ARG A 91 2.98 -9.90 -10.59
C ARG A 91 1.85 -10.83 -10.12
N GLY A 92 2.07 -12.15 -10.14
CA GLY A 92 1.05 -13.11 -9.70
C GLY A 92 0.66 -12.96 -8.23
N ARG A 93 1.60 -12.60 -7.34
CA ARG A 93 1.29 -12.30 -5.94
C ARG A 93 0.44 -11.03 -5.78
N ILE A 94 0.78 -9.98 -6.53
CA ILE A 94 0.04 -8.71 -6.52
C ILE A 94 -1.38 -8.94 -7.04
N ASP A 95 -1.54 -9.64 -8.17
CA ASP A 95 -2.86 -9.91 -8.74
C ASP A 95 -3.72 -10.77 -7.81
N ARG A 96 -3.15 -11.82 -7.21
CA ARG A 96 -3.85 -12.66 -6.23
C ARG A 96 -4.30 -11.85 -5.01
N ALA A 97 -3.44 -10.99 -4.48
CA ALA A 97 -3.79 -10.16 -3.33
C ALA A 97 -4.88 -9.13 -3.69
N ARG A 98 -4.85 -8.56 -4.90
CA ARG A 98 -5.92 -7.68 -5.39
C ARG A 98 -7.26 -8.39 -5.48
N THR A 99 -7.30 -9.59 -6.05
CA THR A 99 -8.53 -10.38 -6.12
C THR A 99 -9.10 -10.64 -4.73
N ARG A 100 -8.25 -11.01 -3.76
CA ARG A 100 -8.69 -11.21 -2.37
C ARG A 100 -9.22 -9.93 -1.72
N ILE A 101 -8.61 -8.77 -2.00
CA ILE A 101 -9.15 -7.48 -1.53
C ILE A 101 -10.54 -7.22 -2.13
N GLU A 102 -10.71 -7.46 -3.44
CA GLU A 102 -11.99 -7.28 -4.13
C GLU A 102 -13.07 -8.22 -3.58
N GLU A 103 -12.73 -9.47 -3.28
CA GLU A 103 -13.60 -10.45 -2.63
C GLU A 103 -13.99 -9.99 -1.21
N ALA A 104 -13.02 -9.62 -0.37
CA ALA A 104 -13.28 -9.15 0.99
C ALA A 104 -14.16 -7.90 1.03
N VAL A 105 -14.00 -6.98 0.07
CA VAL A 105 -14.89 -5.81 -0.07
C VAL A 105 -16.31 -6.23 -0.45
N ALA A 106 -16.46 -7.18 -1.37
CA ALA A 106 -17.77 -7.68 -1.79
C ALA A 106 -18.51 -8.42 -0.66
N ASP A 107 -17.77 -9.17 0.15
CA ASP A 107 -18.30 -9.92 1.28
C ASP A 107 -18.51 -9.06 2.54
N GLY A 108 -17.99 -7.83 2.55
CA GLY A 108 -18.02 -6.95 3.71
C GLY A 108 -17.13 -7.43 4.87
N ASP A 109 -16.15 -8.30 4.59
CA ASP A 109 -15.29 -8.91 5.60
C ASP A 109 -14.06 -8.03 5.87
N GLY A 110 -14.11 -7.29 6.98
CA GLY A 110 -12.99 -6.47 7.42
C GLY A 110 -11.74 -7.27 7.82
N ALA A 111 -11.89 -8.47 8.38
CA ALA A 111 -10.73 -9.25 8.78
C ALA A 111 -9.97 -9.76 7.55
N ASP A 112 -10.71 -10.27 6.56
CA ASP A 112 -10.11 -10.72 5.30
C ASP A 112 -9.54 -9.55 4.49
N PHE A 113 -10.22 -8.39 4.53
CA PHE A 113 -9.71 -7.15 3.92
C PHE A 113 -8.34 -6.77 4.50
N ALA A 114 -8.22 -6.73 5.82
CA ALA A 114 -6.96 -6.36 6.48
C ALA A 114 -5.84 -7.37 6.17
N GLU A 115 -6.14 -8.68 6.18
CA GLU A 115 -5.16 -9.71 5.81
C GLU A 115 -4.70 -9.58 4.35
N ALA A 116 -5.65 -9.38 3.43
CA ALA A 116 -5.37 -9.23 2.02
C ALA A 116 -4.46 -8.01 1.74
N PHE A 117 -4.65 -6.91 2.46
CA PHE A 117 -3.78 -5.74 2.37
C PHE A 117 -2.36 -5.99 2.88
N VAL A 118 -2.17 -6.77 3.94
CA VAL A 118 -0.83 -7.18 4.38
C VAL A 118 -0.10 -7.92 3.25
N GLY A 119 -0.81 -8.86 2.60
CA GLY A 119 -0.27 -9.60 1.45
C GLY A 119 0.05 -8.70 0.25
N PHE A 120 -0.84 -7.77 -0.06
CA PHE A 120 -0.66 -6.83 -1.17
C PHE A 120 0.52 -5.88 -0.92
N ASP A 121 0.61 -5.26 0.25
CA ASP A 121 1.69 -4.34 0.63
C ASP A 121 3.06 -5.03 0.54
N GLN A 122 3.17 -6.23 1.10
CA GLN A 122 4.39 -7.03 1.03
C GLN A 122 4.77 -7.38 -0.41
N ALA A 123 3.79 -7.76 -1.24
CA ALA A 123 4.03 -8.16 -2.62
C ALA A 123 4.55 -7.00 -3.46
N VAL A 124 3.92 -5.82 -3.35
CA VAL A 124 4.33 -4.61 -4.07
C VAL A 124 5.69 -4.11 -3.58
N ALA A 125 5.87 -3.93 -2.27
CA ALA A 125 7.14 -3.47 -1.70
C ALA A 125 8.32 -4.37 -2.10
N THR A 126 8.12 -5.70 -2.06
CA THR A 126 9.14 -6.66 -2.49
C THR A 126 9.47 -6.51 -3.97
N ALA A 127 8.45 -6.35 -4.83
CA ALA A 127 8.66 -6.15 -6.26
C ALA A 127 9.49 -4.90 -6.55
N LEU A 128 9.19 -3.80 -5.84
CA LEU A 128 9.91 -2.53 -5.96
C LEU A 128 11.37 -2.65 -5.51
N VAL A 129 11.64 -3.29 -4.37
CA VAL A 129 13.00 -3.51 -3.90
C VAL A 129 13.80 -4.37 -4.89
N ARG A 130 13.20 -5.43 -5.45
CA ARG A 130 13.85 -6.29 -6.45
C ARG A 130 14.14 -5.54 -7.75
N ALA A 131 13.18 -4.77 -8.26
CA ALA A 131 13.37 -3.91 -9.42
C ALA A 131 14.48 -2.87 -9.18
N HIS A 132 14.46 -2.22 -8.02
CA HIS A 132 15.44 -1.21 -7.64
C HIS A 132 16.87 -1.77 -7.56
N ASN A 133 17.04 -2.91 -6.89
CA ASN A 133 18.33 -3.58 -6.77
C ASN A 133 18.87 -3.99 -8.14
N ARG A 134 18.01 -4.48 -9.04
CA ARG A 134 18.39 -4.81 -10.42
C ARG A 134 18.89 -3.58 -11.19
N MET A 135 18.22 -2.44 -11.04
CA MET A 135 18.66 -1.20 -11.71
C MET A 135 19.96 -0.64 -11.14
N ARG A 136 20.23 -0.84 -9.84
CA ARG A 136 21.49 -0.46 -9.20
C ARG A 136 22.64 -1.43 -9.46
N SER A 137 22.33 -2.67 -9.80
CA SER A 137 23.29 -3.70 -10.20
C SER A 137 23.14 -4.00 -11.69
N PRO A 138 23.49 -3.07 -12.61
CA PRO A 138 23.72 -3.47 -13.97
C PRO A 138 24.92 -4.43 -13.93
N ALA A 139 24.71 -5.68 -14.33
CA ALA A 139 25.79 -6.61 -14.54
C ALA A 139 26.85 -5.93 -15.43
N ARG A 140 28.08 -5.87 -14.93
CA ARG A 140 29.28 -5.58 -15.71
C ARG A 140 29.52 -6.66 -16.74
#